data_AF-A0A6P3ZE12-F1
#
_entry.id   AF-A0A6P3ZE12-F1
#
_cell.length_a   1.000
_cell.length_b   1.000
_cell.length_c   1.000
_cell.angle_alpha   90.00
_cell.angle_beta   90.00
_cell.angle_gamma   90.00
#
_symmetry.space_group_name_H-M   'P 1'
#
loop_
_entity.id
_entity.type
_entity.pdbx_description
1 polymer ?
#
loop_
_entity_poly.entity_id
_entity_poly.type
_entity_poly.pdbx_seq_one_letter_code
_entity_poly.pdbx_strand_id
1 'polypeptide(L)'
;MNCLQNLPRSSALPFQSFKSHQRIPLCFVNTLGVKNTADLYRSMAIKATSGSTSSAEITGANEEEEKSGTYSNNMTEAMGAVLTYRHELGINYNFIRPDLIVGSCLQTPNDVDKLRAIGVKTIFCLQQNPDLEYFGVDIEAIRDYAKTFDDIEHLRAEIRDFDAYDLRMRLPAVVGKLYKAINRNGGVTYVHCTAGLGRAPAVALAYMFWVQGYKLSEAHKLLLSKRSCFPKLDAIKSATADILTGLRKKLVTLTWEDNNCSTVEISGLDIGWGQRIPLKFDEEQGLWILNRELPVSKPQCFKFLCRYYNVSVKVKLLVLIGHCAVLFHGYLHFFCPNFIGASLSLFFNCTINIVALP
;
A
#
# COMPACT_ATOMS: atom_id res chain seq x y z
N MET A 1 67.48 -0.87 12.22
CA MET A 1 66.02 -0.91 12.47
C MET A 1 65.42 0.39 11.96
N ASN A 2 64.49 0.24 11.01
CA ASN A 2 63.42 1.15 10.54
C ASN A 2 63.65 2.68 10.57
N CYS A 3 63.92 3.22 9.38
CA CYS A 3 63.81 4.63 9.04
C CYS A 3 62.36 5.02 8.72
N LEU A 4 61.84 5.99 9.48
CA LEU A 4 60.77 6.88 9.05
C LEU A 4 61.36 7.86 8.02
N GLN A 5 60.66 8.10 6.90
CA GLN A 5 60.45 9.45 6.38
C GLN A 5 59.49 9.48 5.17
N ASN A 6 58.54 10.43 5.28
CA ASN A 6 57.98 11.26 4.22
C ASN A 6 57.01 10.65 3.19
N LEU A 7 55.77 11.15 3.21
CA LEU A 7 54.86 11.19 2.06
C LEU A 7 54.27 12.59 1.90
N PRO A 8 54.42 13.24 0.73
CA PRO A 8 53.61 14.37 0.31
C PRO A 8 52.49 13.96 -0.69
N ARG A 9 51.59 14.92 -0.91
CA ARG A 9 50.35 14.96 -1.71
C ARG A 9 50.46 14.62 -3.21
N SER A 10 49.27 14.37 -3.80
CA SER A 10 48.83 14.48 -5.22
C SER A 10 48.82 13.14 -5.97
N SER A 11 47.91 12.77 -6.89
CA SER A 11 46.87 13.44 -7.71
C SER A 11 45.92 12.38 -8.31
N ALA A 12 44.85 12.85 -8.95
CA ALA A 12 43.68 12.12 -9.44
C ALA A 12 43.82 11.26 -10.72
N LEU A 13 42.83 10.34 -10.88
CA LEU A 13 42.20 9.75 -12.10
C LEU A 13 42.87 8.54 -12.82
N PRO A 14 42.11 7.67 -13.56
CA PRO A 14 40.65 7.57 -13.73
C PRO A 14 40.04 6.17 -13.47
N PHE A 15 38.72 6.14 -13.23
CA PHE A 15 37.88 4.94 -13.25
C PHE A 15 37.80 4.33 -14.66
N GLN A 16 38.15 3.06 -14.81
CA GLN A 16 37.84 2.25 -16.00
C GLN A 16 37.08 0.97 -15.62
N SER A 17 35.82 0.92 -16.08
CA SER A 17 35.09 -0.23 -16.60
C SER A 17 35.01 -1.52 -15.75
N PHE A 18 33.90 -1.69 -15.03
CA PHE A 18 33.43 -3.03 -14.66
C PHE A 18 32.67 -3.64 -15.83
N LYS A 19 33.29 -4.61 -16.50
CA LYS A 19 32.68 -5.48 -17.49
C LYS A 19 31.62 -6.36 -16.82
N SER A 20 30.39 -6.30 -17.35
CA SER A 20 29.30 -7.22 -17.06
C SER A 20 29.67 -8.63 -17.54
N HIS A 21 29.82 -9.58 -16.62
CA HIS A 21 29.83 -11.00 -16.96
C HIS A 21 28.38 -11.50 -17.02
N GLN A 22 27.85 -11.60 -18.23
CA GLN A 22 26.63 -12.36 -18.52
C GLN A 22 26.89 -13.83 -18.21
N ARG A 23 26.18 -14.39 -17.21
CA ARG A 23 26.02 -15.85 -17.07
C ARG A 23 24.77 -16.26 -17.84
N ILE A 24 24.99 -17.05 -18.88
CA ILE A 24 23.97 -17.79 -19.64
C ILE A 24 23.47 -18.95 -18.76
N PRO A 25 22.16 -19.21 -18.65
CA PRO A 25 21.66 -20.50 -18.19
C PRO A 25 21.49 -21.44 -19.39
N LEU A 26 22.29 -22.51 -19.41
CA LEU A 26 22.10 -23.67 -20.28
C LEU A 26 20.97 -24.54 -19.70
N CYS A 27 19.85 -24.64 -20.40
CA CYS A 27 18.92 -25.78 -20.29
C CYS A 27 18.54 -26.22 -21.70
N PHE A 28 19.05 -27.37 -22.11
CA PHE A 28 18.62 -28.09 -23.32
C PHE A 28 17.25 -28.73 -23.05
N VAL A 29 16.26 -28.46 -23.91
CA VAL A 29 15.05 -29.27 -24.02
C VAL A 29 14.86 -29.61 -25.50
N ASN A 30 14.87 -30.90 -25.80
CA ASN A 30 14.68 -31.44 -27.14
C ASN A 30 13.29 -31.06 -27.69
N THR A 31 13.30 -30.48 -28.88
CA THR A 31 12.09 -30.18 -29.66
C THR A 31 11.59 -31.47 -30.33
N LEU A 32 10.41 -31.95 -29.95
CA LEU A 32 9.60 -32.82 -30.81
C LEU A 32 8.18 -32.24 -30.92
N GLY A 33 7.69 -32.19 -32.16
CA GLY A 33 6.65 -31.27 -32.64
C GLY A 33 5.22 -31.47 -32.14
N VAL A 34 4.55 -30.32 -32.06
CA VAL A 34 3.17 -29.98 -32.50
C VAL A 34 2.06 -31.03 -32.29
N LYS A 35 1.07 -30.64 -31.46
CA LYS A 35 -0.35 -30.69 -31.85
C LYS A 35 -1.15 -29.59 -31.17
N ASN A 36 -1.85 -28.80 -31.99
CA ASN A 36 -2.88 -27.85 -31.60
C ASN A 36 -4.03 -28.59 -30.90
N THR A 37 -4.41 -28.13 -29.70
CA THR A 37 -5.75 -28.32 -29.15
C THR A 37 -6.17 -27.04 -28.46
N ALA A 38 -7.10 -26.33 -29.11
CA ALA A 38 -7.88 -25.27 -28.52
C ALA A 38 -8.76 -25.82 -27.37
N ASP A 39 -9.10 -24.90 -26.46
CA ASP A 39 -10.22 -24.96 -25.53
C ASP A 39 -10.27 -26.11 -24.50
N LEU A 40 -10.06 -25.74 -23.23
CA LEU A 40 -10.92 -26.04 -22.07
C LEU A 40 -10.15 -25.77 -20.76
N TYR A 41 -10.24 -24.55 -20.23
CA TYR A 41 -10.12 -24.33 -18.79
C TYR A 41 -11.44 -23.75 -18.29
N ARG A 42 -12.32 -24.68 -17.90
CA ARG A 42 -13.58 -24.45 -17.22
C ARG A 42 -13.31 -23.73 -15.91
N SER A 43 -13.88 -22.53 -15.74
CA SER A 43 -14.02 -21.91 -14.43
C SER A 43 -14.89 -22.82 -13.56
N MET A 44 -14.32 -23.35 -12.49
CA MET A 44 -15.11 -24.07 -11.49
C MET A 44 -15.75 -23.03 -10.56
N ALA A 45 -16.94 -22.57 -10.93
CA ALA A 45 -17.85 -21.93 -9.99
C ALA A 45 -18.50 -23.04 -9.15
N ILE A 46 -18.10 -23.16 -7.89
CA ILE A 46 -18.76 -24.06 -6.94
C ILE A 46 -20.09 -23.40 -6.56
N LYS A 47 -21.19 -24.07 -6.92
CA LYS A 47 -22.56 -23.67 -6.62
C LYS A 47 -22.86 -24.08 -5.18
N ALA A 48 -22.97 -23.12 -4.26
CA ALA A 48 -23.33 -23.37 -2.88
C ALA A 48 -24.77 -23.91 -2.79
N THR A 49 -24.92 -25.12 -2.27
CA THR A 49 -26.20 -25.69 -1.85
C THR A 49 -26.59 -25.09 -0.50
N SER A 50 -27.74 -24.43 -0.47
CA SER A 50 -28.37 -23.86 0.73
C SER A 50 -28.64 -24.96 1.77
N GLY A 51 -27.81 -24.99 2.81
CA GLY A 51 -28.09 -25.69 4.05
C GLY A 51 -28.71 -24.71 5.04
N SER A 52 -29.79 -25.14 5.70
CA SER A 52 -30.50 -24.36 6.72
C SER A 52 -29.55 -24.00 7.87
N THR A 53 -29.15 -22.74 7.97
CA THR A 53 -28.25 -22.21 9.01
C THR A 53 -29.01 -21.57 10.15
N SER A 54 -28.41 -21.64 11.33
CA SER A 54 -28.95 -21.16 12.60
C SER A 54 -28.94 -19.62 12.67
N SER A 55 -29.79 -19.04 13.51
CA SER A 55 -29.93 -17.59 13.71
C SER A 55 -28.61 -16.85 14.01
N ALA A 56 -27.60 -17.54 14.58
CA ALA A 56 -26.32 -16.96 14.94
C ALA A 56 -25.38 -16.78 13.72
N GLU A 57 -25.47 -17.66 12.72
CA GLU A 57 -24.67 -17.59 11.49
C GLU A 57 -25.17 -16.49 10.55
N ILE A 58 -26.48 -16.23 10.54
CA ILE A 58 -27.07 -15.13 9.76
C ILE A 58 -26.62 -13.77 10.31
N THR A 59 -26.57 -13.62 11.65
CA THR A 59 -26.07 -12.39 12.29
C THR A 59 -24.59 -12.16 12.02
N GLY A 60 -23.75 -13.19 12.12
CA GLY A 60 -22.31 -13.07 11.84
C GLY A 60 -22.00 -12.75 10.38
N ALA A 61 -22.72 -13.37 9.43
CA ALA A 61 -22.56 -13.09 8.00
C ALA A 61 -22.96 -11.65 7.64
N ASN A 62 -24.04 -11.14 8.23
CA ASN A 62 -24.47 -9.75 8.01
C ASN A 62 -23.46 -8.73 8.57
N GLU A 63 -22.83 -9.00 9.72
CA GLU A 63 -21.81 -8.14 10.31
C GLU A 63 -20.52 -8.08 9.47
N GLU A 64 -20.09 -9.22 8.91
CA GLU A 64 -18.92 -9.25 8.02
C GLU A 64 -19.15 -8.54 6.69
N GLU A 65 -20.35 -8.66 6.12
CA GLU A 65 -20.75 -7.92 4.92
C GLU A 65 -20.76 -6.41 5.17
N GLU A 66 -21.26 -5.95 6.32
CA GLU A 66 -21.26 -4.53 6.70
C GLU A 66 -19.85 -3.98 6.88
N LYS A 67 -18.99 -4.73 7.59
CA LYS A 67 -17.56 -4.39 7.74
C LYS A 67 -16.85 -4.34 6.39
N SER A 68 -17.13 -5.29 5.50
CA SER A 68 -16.59 -5.33 4.15
C SER A 68 -17.05 -4.15 3.29
N GLY A 69 -18.32 -3.77 3.41
CA GLY A 69 -18.87 -2.57 2.77
C GLY A 69 -18.20 -1.29 3.25
N THR A 70 -18.09 -1.12 4.58
CA THR A 70 -17.41 0.03 5.20
C THR A 70 -15.95 0.11 4.76
N TYR A 71 -15.23 -1.01 4.80
CA TYR A 71 -13.82 -1.06 4.37
C TYR A 71 -13.66 -0.76 2.87
N SER A 72 -14.55 -1.28 2.03
CA SER A 72 -14.55 -1.02 0.57
C SER A 72 -14.81 0.45 0.25
N ASN A 73 -15.71 1.09 0.99
CA ASN A 73 -15.96 2.52 0.87
C ASN A 73 -14.71 3.31 1.25
N ASN A 74 -14.15 3.08 2.45
CA ASN A 74 -12.91 3.71 2.89
C ASN A 74 -11.74 3.50 1.91
N MET A 75 -11.66 2.32 1.30
CA MET A 75 -10.68 2.04 0.26
C MET A 75 -10.93 2.86 -1.00
N THR A 76 -12.16 2.88 -1.51
CA THR A 76 -12.50 3.67 -2.69
C THR A 76 -12.16 5.13 -2.48
N GLU A 77 -12.44 5.67 -1.28
CA GLU A 77 -12.05 7.01 -0.89
C GLU A 77 -10.52 7.19 -0.88
N ALA A 78 -9.78 6.35 -0.16
CA ALA A 78 -8.34 6.48 -0.04
C ALA A 78 -7.56 6.19 -1.34
N MET A 79 -8.18 5.47 -2.28
CA MET A 79 -7.55 5.01 -3.52
C MET A 79 -7.97 5.83 -4.74
N GLY A 80 -9.12 6.50 -4.72
CA GLY A 80 -9.68 7.20 -5.87
C GLY A 80 -10.07 6.25 -7.02
N ALA A 81 -10.30 4.97 -6.70
CA ALA A 81 -10.68 3.93 -7.66
C ALA A 81 -11.71 3.01 -7.01
N VAL A 82 -12.75 2.64 -7.76
CA VAL A 82 -13.80 1.74 -7.27
C VAL A 82 -13.21 0.34 -7.13
N LEU A 83 -12.91 -0.03 -5.89
CA LEU A 83 -12.33 -1.31 -5.52
C LEU A 83 -13.14 -1.90 -4.36
N THR A 84 -13.55 -3.15 -4.51
CA THR A 84 -14.39 -3.82 -3.53
C THR A 84 -13.63 -4.97 -2.89
N TYR A 85 -13.70 -5.05 -1.56
CA TYR A 85 -13.25 -6.17 -0.78
C TYR A 85 -14.44 -6.80 -0.05
N ARG A 86 -14.54 -8.12 -0.15
CA ARG A 86 -15.61 -8.96 0.38
C ARG A 86 -14.95 -9.99 1.28
N HIS A 87 -14.91 -9.72 2.59
CA HIS A 87 -14.24 -10.59 3.55
C HIS A 87 -14.97 -11.93 3.68
N GLU A 88 -16.30 -11.89 3.66
CA GLU A 88 -17.18 -13.05 3.80
C GLU A 88 -17.00 -14.09 2.67
N LEU A 89 -16.39 -13.71 1.54
CA LEU A 89 -16.07 -14.63 0.44
C LEU A 89 -14.78 -15.42 0.63
N GLY A 90 -14.05 -15.17 1.72
CA GLY A 90 -12.80 -15.85 2.03
C GLY A 90 -11.56 -15.27 1.35
N ILE A 91 -10.46 -15.99 1.53
CA ILE A 91 -9.18 -15.65 0.91
C ILE A 91 -9.26 -15.68 -0.62
N ASN A 92 -8.79 -14.61 -1.27
CA ASN A 92 -8.68 -14.50 -2.72
C ASN A 92 -7.29 -14.04 -3.14
N TYR A 93 -6.83 -14.48 -4.31
CA TYR A 93 -5.49 -14.18 -4.77
C TYR A 93 -5.31 -14.41 -6.28
N ASN A 94 -4.23 -13.86 -6.83
CA ASN A 94 -3.83 -14.10 -8.22
C ASN A 94 -2.31 -14.32 -8.30
N PHE A 95 -1.91 -15.30 -9.12
CA PHE A 95 -0.53 -15.43 -9.55
C PHE A 95 -0.17 -14.25 -10.46
N ILE A 96 0.75 -13.42 -10.00
CA ILE A 96 1.33 -12.34 -10.81
C ILE A 96 2.45 -12.92 -11.67
N ARG A 97 3.20 -13.86 -11.09
CA ARG A 97 4.19 -14.73 -11.73
C ARG A 97 4.06 -16.14 -11.16
N PRO A 98 4.68 -17.17 -11.77
CA PRO A 98 4.65 -18.53 -11.22
C PRO A 98 5.19 -18.63 -9.78
N ASP A 99 6.10 -17.73 -9.38
CA ASP A 99 6.75 -17.68 -8.08
C ASP A 99 6.17 -16.62 -7.12
N LEU A 100 5.21 -15.80 -7.57
CA LEU A 100 4.73 -14.64 -6.82
C LEU A 100 3.21 -14.47 -6.92
N ILE A 101 2.55 -14.60 -5.77
CA ILE A 101 1.12 -14.40 -5.58
C ILE A 101 0.88 -13.09 -4.82
N VAL A 102 -0.15 -12.37 -5.22
CA VAL A 102 -0.72 -11.25 -4.45
C VAL A 102 -2.16 -11.58 -4.07
N GLY A 103 -2.51 -11.41 -2.79
CA GLY A 103 -3.84 -11.77 -2.30
C GLY A 103 -4.29 -11.00 -1.05
N SER A 104 -5.51 -11.33 -0.62
CA SER A 104 -6.12 -10.85 0.62
C SER A 104 -5.56 -11.56 1.85
N CYS A 105 -6.00 -11.17 3.04
CA CYS A 105 -5.59 -11.83 4.27
C CYS A 105 -6.05 -13.28 4.33
N LEU A 106 -5.24 -14.12 4.98
CA LEU A 106 -5.71 -15.35 5.57
C LEU A 106 -6.72 -14.99 6.67
N GLN A 107 -7.72 -15.85 6.86
CA GLN A 107 -8.77 -15.65 7.86
C GLN A 107 -8.69 -16.71 8.95
N THR A 108 -8.28 -17.92 8.58
CA THR A 108 -8.20 -19.07 9.48
C THR A 108 -6.90 -19.85 9.30
N PRO A 109 -6.49 -20.66 10.28
CA PRO A 109 -5.36 -21.59 10.13
C PRO A 109 -5.47 -22.50 8.89
N ASN A 110 -6.68 -22.93 8.53
CA ASN A 110 -6.91 -23.79 7.36
C ASN A 110 -6.54 -23.10 6.02
N ASP A 111 -6.46 -21.77 5.98
CA ASP A 111 -5.96 -21.07 4.79
C ASP A 111 -4.46 -21.30 4.56
N VAL A 112 -3.69 -21.65 5.60
CA VAL A 112 -2.29 -22.08 5.46
C VAL A 112 -2.21 -23.35 4.61
N ASP A 113 -3.09 -24.33 4.85
CA ASP A 113 -3.12 -25.57 4.06
C ASP A 113 -3.48 -25.32 2.60
N LYS A 114 -4.45 -24.41 2.35
CA LYS A 114 -4.80 -23.99 0.97
C LYS A 114 -3.60 -23.40 0.24
N LEU A 115 -2.77 -22.61 0.93
CA LEU A 115 -1.56 -22.03 0.35
C LEU A 115 -0.44 -23.06 0.17
N ARG A 116 -0.24 -23.96 1.13
CA ARG A 116 0.72 -25.08 1.01
C ARG A 116 0.38 -25.99 -0.17
N ALA A 117 -0.91 -26.28 -0.38
CA ALA A 117 -1.39 -27.13 -1.48
C ALA A 117 -1.04 -26.58 -2.87
N ILE A 118 -0.85 -25.27 -3.02
CA ILE A 118 -0.41 -24.62 -4.27
C ILE A 118 1.09 -24.29 -4.29
N GLY A 119 1.87 -24.85 -3.35
CA GLY A 119 3.32 -24.73 -3.32
C GLY A 119 3.85 -23.42 -2.70
N VAL A 120 3.04 -22.70 -1.92
CA VAL A 120 3.51 -21.54 -1.16
C VAL A 120 4.46 -21.99 -0.07
N LYS A 121 5.64 -21.37 -0.05
CA LYS A 121 6.67 -21.56 0.98
C LYS A 121 6.86 -20.34 1.87
N THR A 122 6.37 -19.18 1.45
CA THR A 122 6.47 -17.94 2.23
C THR A 122 5.13 -17.22 2.23
N ILE A 123 4.54 -17.04 3.40
CA ILE A 123 3.41 -16.14 3.63
C ILE A 123 3.98 -14.82 4.14
N PHE A 124 3.79 -13.74 3.39
CA PHE A 124 4.36 -12.43 3.69
C PHE A 124 3.24 -11.42 3.98
N CYS A 125 2.96 -11.26 5.27
CA CYS A 125 1.87 -10.46 5.83
C CYS A 125 2.29 -9.01 6.06
N LEU A 126 1.56 -8.06 5.48
CA LEU A 126 1.80 -6.62 5.62
C LEU A 126 0.88 -5.93 6.65
N GLN A 127 -0.03 -6.69 7.28
CA GLN A 127 -1.06 -6.15 8.16
C GLN A 127 -0.53 -5.75 9.54
N GLN A 128 -1.06 -4.65 10.06
CA GLN A 128 -0.93 -4.25 11.46
C GLN A 128 -2.04 -4.92 12.28
N ASN A 129 -1.87 -4.95 13.61
CA ASN A 129 -2.88 -5.52 14.50
C ASN A 129 -4.28 -4.88 14.35
N PRO A 130 -4.43 -3.55 14.19
CA PRO A 130 -5.75 -2.95 13.96
C PRO A 130 -6.46 -3.47 12.69
N ASP A 131 -5.72 -3.84 11.66
CA ASP A 131 -6.29 -4.43 10.44
C ASP A 131 -6.92 -5.80 10.71
N LEU A 132 -6.27 -6.57 11.59
CA LEU A 132 -6.64 -7.94 11.95
C LEU A 132 -7.81 -7.92 12.94
N GLU A 133 -7.72 -7.05 13.95
CA GLU A 133 -8.76 -6.83 14.96
C GLU A 133 -10.09 -6.41 14.33
N TYR A 134 -10.06 -5.54 13.32
CA TYR A 134 -11.26 -5.08 12.62
C TYR A 134 -12.08 -6.25 12.04
N PHE A 135 -11.41 -7.24 11.45
CA PHE A 135 -12.02 -8.44 10.86
C PHE A 135 -12.03 -9.66 11.81
N GLY A 136 -11.60 -9.50 13.06
CA GLY A 136 -11.56 -10.61 14.02
C GLY A 136 -10.59 -11.75 13.64
N VAL A 137 -9.53 -11.44 12.88
CA VAL A 137 -8.55 -12.46 12.44
C VAL A 137 -7.53 -12.74 13.55
N ASP A 138 -7.49 -13.99 14.02
CA ASP A 138 -6.47 -14.46 14.96
C ASP A 138 -5.15 -14.78 14.24
N ILE A 139 -4.28 -13.78 14.17
CA ILE A 139 -2.98 -13.91 13.52
C ILE A 139 -2.03 -14.85 14.26
N GLU A 140 -2.15 -14.99 15.58
CA GLU A 140 -1.24 -15.86 16.34
C GLU A 140 -1.62 -17.32 16.11
N ALA A 141 -2.92 -17.66 16.07
CA ALA A 141 -3.37 -19.00 15.66
C ALA A 141 -2.88 -19.38 14.26
N ILE A 142 -2.97 -18.46 13.28
CA ILE A 142 -2.46 -18.70 11.91
C ILE A 142 -0.95 -18.93 11.92
N ARG A 143 -0.20 -18.11 12.67
CA ARG A 143 1.27 -18.22 12.75
C ARG A 143 1.71 -19.49 13.45
N ASP A 144 1.06 -19.85 14.55
CA ASP A 144 1.38 -21.06 15.30
C ASP A 144 1.06 -22.31 14.50
N TYR A 145 -0.05 -22.31 13.76
CA TYR A 145 -0.36 -23.38 12.82
C TYR A 145 0.68 -23.48 11.69
N ALA A 146 1.07 -22.37 11.08
CA ALA A 146 2.13 -22.37 10.06
C ALA A 146 3.47 -22.92 10.58
N LYS A 147 3.83 -22.65 11.85
CA LYS A 147 5.06 -23.19 12.48
C LYS A 147 5.04 -24.71 12.68
N THR A 148 3.88 -25.37 12.58
CA THR A 148 3.80 -26.84 12.67
C THR A 148 4.35 -27.54 11.42
N PHE A 149 4.66 -26.79 10.36
CA PHE A 149 5.17 -27.31 9.10
C PHE A 149 6.57 -26.76 8.80
N ASP A 150 7.45 -27.63 8.26
CA ASP A 150 8.81 -27.25 7.89
C ASP A 150 8.93 -26.66 6.48
N ASP A 151 7.86 -26.69 5.70
CA ASP A 151 7.84 -26.32 4.27
C ASP A 151 7.23 -24.94 3.97
N ILE A 152 6.71 -24.24 4.99
CA ILE A 152 6.13 -22.90 4.86
C ILE A 152 6.55 -22.00 6.03
N GLU A 153 6.81 -20.72 5.74
CA GLU A 153 7.14 -19.73 6.75
C GLU A 153 6.18 -18.55 6.70
N HIS A 154 5.64 -18.16 7.87
CA HIS A 154 4.84 -16.94 8.00
C HIS A 154 5.68 -15.77 8.54
N LEU A 155 5.81 -14.71 7.74
CA LEU A 155 6.56 -13.50 8.06
C LEU A 155 5.63 -12.28 8.11
N ARG A 156 5.84 -11.41 9.11
CA ARG A 156 5.18 -10.10 9.21
C ARG A 156 6.14 -8.96 8.86
N ALA A 157 5.69 -8.03 8.04
CA ALA A 157 6.42 -6.83 7.63
C ALA A 157 5.43 -5.66 7.50
N GLU A 158 5.09 -5.09 8.65
CA GLU A 158 3.93 -4.19 8.79
C GLU A 158 4.07 -2.88 8.02
N ILE A 159 2.96 -2.49 7.37
CA ILE A 159 2.72 -1.20 6.71
C ILE A 159 1.30 -0.74 7.05
N ARG A 160 1.13 0.51 7.47
CA ARG A 160 -0.17 1.10 7.83
C ARG A 160 -1.11 1.17 6.64
N ASP A 161 -2.36 0.77 6.84
CA ASP A 161 -3.36 0.83 5.77
C ASP A 161 -3.76 2.27 5.43
N PHE A 162 -4.18 2.48 4.18
CA PHE A 162 -4.61 3.79 3.66
C PHE A 162 -3.60 4.94 3.86
N ASP A 163 -2.30 4.60 3.96
CA ASP A 163 -1.22 5.55 4.17
C ASP A 163 -0.11 5.38 3.12
N ALA A 164 -0.12 6.25 2.12
CA ALA A 164 0.88 6.25 1.06
C ALA A 164 2.26 6.71 1.54
N TYR A 165 2.31 7.52 2.61
CA TYR A 165 3.56 8.00 3.18
C TYR A 165 4.25 6.89 3.96
N ASP A 166 3.52 6.19 4.83
CA ASP A 166 4.07 5.02 5.53
C ASP A 166 4.51 3.94 4.53
N LEU A 167 3.69 3.63 3.52
CA LEU A 167 4.07 2.73 2.44
C LEU A 167 5.40 3.13 1.80
N ARG A 168 5.56 4.40 1.38
CA ARG A 168 6.81 4.92 0.81
C ARG A 168 8.00 4.68 1.75
N MET A 169 7.87 5.07 3.02
CA MET A 169 8.96 4.98 4.00
C MET A 169 9.34 3.53 4.34
N ARG A 170 8.36 2.62 4.34
CA ARG A 170 8.54 1.22 4.72
C ARG A 170 9.03 0.34 3.57
N LEU A 171 8.69 0.68 2.32
CA LEU A 171 9.01 -0.12 1.13
C LEU A 171 10.47 -0.62 1.07
N PRO A 172 11.52 0.20 1.30
CA PRO A 172 12.90 -0.28 1.22
C PRO A 172 13.21 -1.44 2.19
N ALA A 173 12.80 -1.29 3.45
CA ALA A 173 13.02 -2.31 4.48
C ALA A 173 12.17 -3.57 4.24
N VAL A 174 10.90 -3.36 3.84
CA VAL A 174 9.95 -4.46 3.59
C VAL A 174 10.38 -5.28 2.37
N VAL A 175 10.76 -4.65 1.26
CA VAL A 175 11.25 -5.35 0.06
C VAL A 175 12.58 -6.05 0.35
N GLY A 176 13.46 -5.46 1.16
CA GLY A 176 14.68 -6.14 1.61
C GLY A 176 14.40 -7.40 2.43
N LYS A 177 13.39 -7.39 3.31
CA LYS A 177 12.96 -8.57 4.06
C LYS A 177 12.33 -9.62 3.14
N LEU A 178 11.50 -9.21 2.19
CA LEU A 178 10.90 -10.09 1.19
C LEU A 178 11.96 -10.78 0.33
N TYR A 179 12.95 -10.03 -0.16
CA TYR A 179 14.09 -10.56 -0.93
C TYR A 179 14.84 -11.64 -0.17
N LYS A 180 15.16 -11.41 1.10
CA LYS A 180 15.84 -12.41 1.96
C LYS A 180 15.00 -13.67 2.13
N ALA A 181 13.69 -13.52 2.35
CA ALA A 181 12.78 -14.65 2.53
C ALA A 181 12.66 -15.48 1.24
N ILE A 182 12.46 -14.85 0.09
CA ILE A 182 12.35 -15.52 -1.22
C ILE A 182 13.63 -16.30 -1.52
N ASN A 183 14.81 -15.70 -1.33
CA ASN A 183 16.08 -16.38 -1.61
C ASN A 183 16.35 -17.56 -0.67
N ARG A 184 15.90 -17.46 0.59
CA ARG A 184 16.09 -18.54 1.57
C ARG A 184 15.13 -19.70 1.32
N ASN A 185 13.85 -19.40 1.09
CA ASN A 185 12.79 -20.41 1.10
C ASN A 185 12.52 -20.98 -0.31
N GLY A 186 12.77 -20.18 -1.36
CA GLY A 186 12.39 -20.51 -2.73
C GLY A 186 10.87 -20.73 -2.88
N GLY A 187 10.48 -21.50 -3.89
CA GLY A 187 9.07 -21.85 -4.14
C GLY A 187 8.20 -20.63 -4.44
N VAL A 188 6.90 -20.75 -4.13
CA VAL A 188 5.93 -19.67 -4.36
C VAL A 188 5.84 -18.78 -3.12
N THR A 189 5.81 -17.48 -3.32
CA THR A 189 5.63 -16.49 -2.24
C THR A 189 4.28 -15.81 -2.33
N TYR A 190 3.56 -15.82 -1.21
CA TYR A 190 2.26 -15.21 -1.05
C TYR A 190 2.38 -13.87 -0.31
N VAL A 191 2.30 -12.76 -1.04
CA VAL A 191 2.34 -11.41 -0.46
C VAL A 191 0.92 -10.91 -0.25
N HIS A 192 0.57 -10.55 0.98
CA HIS A 192 -0.77 -10.09 1.29
C HIS A 192 -0.83 -8.90 2.26
N CYS A 193 -1.95 -8.19 2.18
CA CYS A 193 -2.39 -7.23 3.18
C CYS A 193 -3.83 -7.61 3.58
N THR A 194 -4.70 -6.66 3.89
CA THR A 194 -6.13 -6.97 4.14
C THR A 194 -6.83 -7.43 2.86
N ALA A 195 -7.00 -6.55 1.86
CA ALA A 195 -7.69 -6.90 0.62
C ALA A 195 -6.77 -7.37 -0.52
N GLY A 196 -5.46 -7.20 -0.39
CA GLY A 196 -4.55 -7.42 -1.51
C GLY A 196 -4.70 -6.39 -2.65
N LEU A 197 -5.17 -5.18 -2.34
CA LEU A 197 -5.50 -4.16 -3.35
C LEU A 197 -4.64 -2.88 -3.27
N GLY A 198 -3.93 -2.65 -2.16
CA GLY A 198 -3.05 -1.49 -1.97
C GLY A 198 -1.61 -1.88 -1.64
N ARG A 199 -1.37 -2.19 -0.36
CA ARG A 199 -0.03 -2.47 0.19
C ARG A 199 0.66 -3.66 -0.47
N ALA A 200 0.00 -4.81 -0.56
CA ALA A 200 0.59 -6.02 -1.16
C ALA A 200 0.92 -5.87 -2.65
N PRO A 201 0.01 -5.37 -3.51
CA PRO A 201 0.35 -5.01 -4.88
C PRO A 201 1.55 -4.06 -4.99
N ALA A 202 1.65 -3.06 -4.11
CA ALA A 202 2.76 -2.12 -4.12
C ALA A 202 4.10 -2.78 -3.77
N VAL A 203 4.13 -3.64 -2.74
CA VAL A 203 5.34 -4.39 -2.35
C VAL A 203 5.76 -5.37 -3.43
N ALA A 204 4.82 -6.12 -4.01
CA ALA A 204 5.10 -7.04 -5.12
C ALA A 204 5.65 -6.30 -6.35
N LEU A 205 5.04 -5.16 -6.71
CA LEU A 205 5.48 -4.33 -7.81
C LEU A 205 6.89 -3.75 -7.58
N ALA A 206 7.16 -3.25 -6.37
CA ALA A 206 8.49 -2.76 -6.00
C ALA A 206 9.54 -3.87 -6.03
N TYR A 207 9.20 -5.09 -5.59
CA TYR A 207 10.08 -6.26 -5.69
C TYR A 207 10.40 -6.61 -7.14
N MET A 208 9.39 -6.67 -8.02
CA MET A 208 9.60 -6.92 -9.45
C MET A 208 10.52 -5.86 -10.08
N PHE A 209 10.33 -4.59 -9.71
CA PHE A 209 11.12 -3.48 -10.23
C PHE A 209 12.56 -3.49 -9.70
N TRP A 210 12.75 -3.53 -8.38
CA TRP A 210 14.07 -3.34 -7.75
C TRP A 210 14.93 -4.59 -7.78
N VAL A 211 14.31 -5.78 -7.70
CA VAL A 211 15.03 -7.05 -7.55
C VAL A 211 15.01 -7.86 -8.84
N GLN A 212 13.85 -8.01 -9.47
CA GLN A 212 13.70 -8.86 -10.66
C GLN A 212 14.04 -8.15 -11.98
N GLY A 213 14.41 -6.86 -11.92
CA GLY A 213 14.92 -6.10 -13.07
C GLY A 213 13.87 -5.67 -14.09
N TYR A 214 12.59 -5.75 -13.77
CA TYR A 214 11.53 -5.23 -14.64
C TYR A 214 11.59 -3.71 -14.72
N LYS A 215 11.18 -3.11 -15.85
CA LYS A 215 10.82 -1.69 -15.83
C LYS A 215 9.55 -1.51 -15.01
N LEU A 216 9.44 -0.40 -14.27
CA LEU A 216 8.27 -0.11 -13.43
C LEU A 216 6.95 -0.17 -14.22
N SER A 217 6.93 0.36 -15.45
CA SER A 217 5.73 0.33 -16.32
C SER A 217 5.35 -1.08 -16.77
N GLU A 218 6.33 -1.92 -17.09
CA GLU A 218 6.13 -3.31 -17.52
C GLU A 218 5.62 -4.16 -16.35
N ALA A 219 6.23 -4.03 -15.17
CA ALA A 219 5.78 -4.72 -13.97
C ALA A 219 4.36 -4.28 -13.56
N HIS A 220 4.06 -2.99 -13.66
CA HIS A 220 2.73 -2.45 -13.36
C HIS A 220 1.66 -3.01 -14.31
N LYS A 221 1.96 -3.03 -15.62
CA LYS A 221 1.06 -3.61 -16.64
C LYS A 221 0.82 -5.09 -16.39
N LEU A 222 1.86 -5.86 -16.05
CA LEU A 222 1.73 -7.29 -15.72
C LEU A 222 0.85 -7.50 -14.49
N LEU A 223 1.11 -6.77 -13.40
CA LEU A 223 0.31 -6.82 -12.17
C LEU A 223 -1.18 -6.56 -12.45
N LEU A 224 -1.49 -5.45 -13.13
CA LEU A 224 -2.88 -5.08 -13.42
C LEU A 224 -3.57 -6.02 -14.42
N SER A 225 -2.81 -6.71 -15.29
CA SER A 225 -3.37 -7.75 -16.17
C SER A 225 -3.82 -9.01 -15.42
N LYS A 226 -3.35 -9.20 -14.19
CA LYS A 226 -3.64 -10.39 -13.36
C LYS A 226 -4.55 -10.09 -12.19
N ARG A 227 -4.48 -8.87 -11.64
CA ARG A 227 -5.27 -8.45 -10.49
C ARG A 227 -5.63 -6.97 -10.59
N SER A 228 -6.93 -6.67 -10.65
CA SER A 228 -7.43 -5.30 -10.52
C SER A 228 -7.11 -4.78 -9.13
N CYS A 229 -6.27 -3.74 -9.03
CA CYS A 229 -5.78 -3.19 -7.76
C CYS A 229 -5.21 -1.78 -7.95
N PHE A 230 -4.78 -1.16 -6.84
CA PHE A 230 -4.18 0.18 -6.82
C PHE A 230 -2.82 0.20 -6.09
N PRO A 231 -1.71 -0.17 -6.76
CA PRO A 231 -0.40 -0.38 -6.14
C PRO A 231 0.37 0.91 -5.79
N LYS A 232 -0.31 2.07 -5.68
CA LYS A 232 0.27 3.36 -5.24
C LYS A 232 1.61 3.70 -5.94
N LEU A 233 1.61 3.80 -7.27
CA LEU A 233 2.83 4.02 -8.07
C LEU A 233 3.72 5.16 -7.58
N ASP A 234 3.14 6.27 -7.12
CA ASP A 234 3.92 7.41 -6.63
C ASP A 234 4.69 7.10 -5.34
N ALA A 235 4.17 6.23 -4.47
CA ALA A 235 4.90 5.78 -3.28
C ALA A 235 6.15 4.98 -3.68
N ILE A 236 6.03 4.10 -4.68
CA ILE A 236 7.15 3.30 -5.22
C ILE A 236 8.19 4.20 -5.88
N LYS A 237 7.76 5.15 -6.73
CA LYS A 237 8.65 6.12 -7.39
C LYS A 237 9.40 6.96 -6.37
N SER A 238 8.71 7.44 -5.34
CA SER A 238 9.31 8.27 -4.30
C SER A 238 10.29 7.46 -3.44
N ALA A 239 9.93 6.24 -3.04
CA ALA A 239 10.84 5.34 -2.31
C ALA A 239 12.09 5.00 -3.14
N THR A 240 11.94 4.84 -4.46
CA THR A 240 13.07 4.63 -5.38
C THR A 240 13.97 5.86 -5.40
N ALA A 241 13.40 7.07 -5.49
CA ALA A 241 14.17 8.31 -5.44
C ALA A 241 14.88 8.48 -4.09
N ASP A 242 14.25 8.11 -2.98
CA ASP A 242 14.84 8.15 -1.64
C ASP A 242 16.07 7.25 -1.52
N ILE A 243 15.99 6.02 -2.06
CA ILE A 243 17.13 5.08 -2.10
C ILE A 243 18.29 5.68 -2.91
N LEU A 244 18.00 6.27 -4.08
CA LEU A 244 19.03 6.72 -5.02
C LEU A 244 19.65 8.08 -4.66
N THR A 245 18.87 8.98 -4.06
CA THR A 245 19.26 10.38 -3.86
C THR A 245 19.30 10.81 -2.39
N GLY A 246 18.90 9.92 -1.48
CA GLY A 246 18.74 10.22 -0.07
C GLY A 246 17.44 10.96 0.24
N LEU A 247 16.91 10.75 1.45
CA LEU A 247 15.73 11.45 1.93
C LEU A 247 16.12 12.85 2.41
N ARG A 248 15.64 13.89 1.72
CA ARG A 248 15.77 15.29 2.16
C ARG A 248 14.41 15.82 2.61
N LYS A 249 14.38 16.43 3.79
CA LYS A 249 13.19 17.10 4.33
C LYS A 249 13.37 18.61 4.31
N LYS A 250 12.25 19.33 4.19
CA LYS A 250 12.18 20.78 4.31
C LYS A 250 11.06 21.13 5.29
N LEU A 251 11.26 22.17 6.08
CA LEU A 251 10.20 22.75 6.90
C LEU A 251 9.13 23.35 5.99
N VAL A 252 7.90 22.88 6.14
CA VAL A 252 6.71 23.38 5.47
C VAL A 252 5.78 23.95 6.53
N THR A 253 5.33 25.18 6.29
CA THR A 253 4.34 25.85 7.12
C THR A 253 2.99 25.78 6.40
N LEU A 254 2.03 25.13 7.04
CA LEU A 254 0.65 25.03 6.59
C LEU A 254 -0.17 26.02 7.40
N THR A 255 -0.91 26.89 6.72
CA THR A 255 -1.74 27.90 7.38
C THR A 255 -3.19 27.77 6.97
N TRP A 256 -4.08 28.16 7.89
CA TRP A 256 -5.52 28.29 7.64
C TRP A 256 -6.04 29.58 8.29
N GLU A 257 -6.65 30.43 7.47
CA GLU A 257 -7.20 31.72 7.89
C GLU A 257 -8.70 31.57 8.15
N ASP A 258 -9.08 31.46 9.43
CA ASP A 258 -10.45 31.55 9.89
C ASP A 258 -10.51 31.65 11.43
N ASN A 259 -10.98 32.79 11.91
CA ASN A 259 -11.01 33.15 13.32
C ASN A 259 -12.25 32.57 14.03
N ASN A 260 -13.22 32.05 13.26
CA ASN A 260 -14.47 31.49 13.79
C ASN A 260 -14.39 29.98 14.02
N CYS A 261 -13.35 29.32 13.50
CA CYS A 261 -13.08 27.92 13.80
C CYS A 261 -12.73 27.78 15.29
N SER A 262 -13.34 26.82 15.99
CA SER A 262 -12.93 26.44 17.35
C SER A 262 -11.70 25.53 17.35
N THR A 263 -11.57 24.70 16.31
CA THR A 263 -10.40 23.84 16.08
C THR A 263 -10.16 23.66 14.59
N VAL A 264 -8.90 23.63 14.17
CA VAL A 264 -8.50 23.22 12.82
C VAL A 264 -7.55 22.03 12.90
N GLU A 265 -7.86 20.98 12.16
CA GLU A 265 -7.05 19.76 12.08
C GLU A 265 -6.64 19.47 10.63
N ILE A 266 -5.53 18.76 10.43
CA ILE A 266 -5.11 18.21 9.13
C ILE A 266 -5.12 16.69 9.16
N SER A 267 -5.57 16.08 8.07
CA SER A 267 -5.48 14.64 7.79
C SER A 267 -4.83 14.39 6.42
N GLY A 268 -4.18 13.24 6.22
CA GLY A 268 -3.38 12.93 5.03
C GLY A 268 -1.90 13.21 5.27
N LEU A 269 -1.24 13.96 4.38
CA LEU A 269 0.14 14.40 4.52
C LEU A 269 1.11 13.22 4.86
N ASP A 270 1.96 13.38 5.88
CA ASP A 270 2.89 12.37 6.38
C ASP A 270 2.34 11.48 7.51
N ILE A 271 1.03 11.59 7.80
CA ILE A 271 0.35 10.82 8.87
C ILE A 271 -0.73 9.86 8.38
N GLY A 272 -1.10 9.95 7.10
CA GLY A 272 -2.15 9.14 6.49
C GLY A 272 -3.57 9.67 6.73
N TRP A 273 -4.53 9.10 6.02
CA TRP A 273 -5.93 9.57 6.03
C TRP A 273 -6.72 9.21 7.29
N GLY A 274 -6.25 8.21 8.06
CA GLY A 274 -6.87 7.80 9.32
C GLY A 274 -6.48 8.65 10.53
N GLN A 275 -5.47 9.51 10.39
CA GLN A 275 -4.94 10.32 11.49
C GLN A 275 -5.26 11.80 11.31
N ARG A 276 -5.20 12.54 12.43
CA ARG A 276 -5.42 13.99 12.48
C ARG A 276 -4.38 14.66 13.35
N ILE A 277 -3.91 15.83 12.92
CA ILE A 277 -3.04 16.71 13.71
C ILE A 277 -3.73 18.06 13.88
N PRO A 278 -3.89 18.57 15.11
CA PRO A 278 -4.41 19.91 15.33
C PRO A 278 -3.38 20.99 14.94
N LEU A 279 -3.87 22.09 14.38
CA LEU A 279 -3.11 23.32 14.18
C LEU A 279 -3.12 24.14 15.46
N LYS A 280 -2.11 24.99 15.63
CA LYS A 280 -2.07 25.98 16.71
C LYS A 280 -2.62 27.30 16.19
N PHE A 281 -3.54 27.93 16.92
CA PHE A 281 -4.01 29.26 16.60
C PHE A 281 -2.98 30.29 17.06
N ASP A 282 -2.61 31.18 16.16
CA ASP A 282 -1.76 32.35 16.38
C ASP A 282 -2.70 33.57 16.48
N GLU A 283 -2.90 34.07 17.70
CA GLU A 283 -3.80 35.20 17.98
C GLU A 283 -3.31 36.51 17.37
N GLU A 284 -1.99 36.69 17.22
CA GLU A 284 -1.41 37.92 16.66
C GLU A 284 -1.70 38.03 15.16
N GLN A 285 -1.63 36.89 14.46
CA GLN A 285 -1.85 36.83 13.01
C GLN A 285 -3.29 36.47 12.62
N GLY A 286 -4.10 35.96 13.55
CA GLY A 286 -5.44 35.42 13.27
C GLY A 286 -5.41 34.14 12.43
N LEU A 287 -4.32 33.36 12.50
CA LEU A 287 -4.07 32.21 11.65
C LEU A 287 -3.90 30.93 12.45
N TRP A 288 -4.43 29.82 11.91
CA TRP A 288 -4.06 28.49 12.35
C TRP A 288 -2.79 28.06 11.63
N ILE A 289 -1.80 27.56 12.36
CA ILE A 289 -0.47 27.23 11.83
C ILE A 289 -0.06 25.80 12.23
N LEU A 290 0.48 25.05 11.26
CA LEU A 290 1.21 23.80 11.48
C LEU A 290 2.55 23.85 10.75
N ASN A 291 3.63 23.68 11.51
CA ASN A 291 4.97 23.49 10.98
C ASN A 291 5.30 22.00 10.91
N ARG A 292 5.72 21.50 9.75
CA ARG A 292 6.03 20.08 9.51
C ARG A 292 7.25 19.93 8.62
N GLU A 293 8.16 19.04 8.99
CA GLU A 293 9.27 18.64 8.12
C GLU A 293 8.81 17.55 7.15
N LEU A 294 8.68 17.92 5.88
CA LEU A 294 8.18 17.04 4.84
C LEU A 294 9.25 16.72 3.80
N PRO A 295 9.26 15.50 3.21
CA PRO A 295 10.14 15.19 2.11
C PRO A 295 9.93 16.12 0.91
N VAL A 296 11.03 16.55 0.29
CA VAL A 296 11.01 17.50 -0.84
C VAL A 296 10.39 16.89 -2.10
N SER A 297 10.32 15.56 -2.21
CA SER A 297 9.84 14.90 -3.41
C SER A 297 8.31 14.85 -3.49
N LYS A 298 7.77 15.61 -4.44
CA LYS A 298 6.38 15.61 -4.95
C LYS A 298 5.26 16.05 -3.99
N PRO A 299 4.09 16.40 -4.56
CA PRO A 299 2.94 16.88 -3.80
C PRO A 299 2.40 15.87 -2.80
N GLN A 300 2.12 16.34 -1.59
CA GLN A 300 1.35 15.57 -0.61
C GLN A 300 -0.09 16.05 -0.63
N CYS A 301 -1.02 15.10 -0.66
CA CYS A 301 -2.44 15.38 -0.52
C CYS A 301 -2.80 15.43 0.97
N PHE A 302 -3.58 16.43 1.36
CA PHE A 302 -4.09 16.57 2.71
C PHE A 302 -5.41 17.33 2.69
N LYS A 303 -6.18 17.18 3.78
CA LYS A 303 -7.41 17.94 3.98
C LYS A 303 -7.39 18.65 5.32
N PHE A 304 -7.91 19.87 5.34
CA PHE A 304 -8.26 20.57 6.56
C PHE A 304 -9.65 20.14 7.04
N LEU A 305 -9.78 19.96 8.34
CA LEU A 305 -11.05 19.79 9.04
C LEU A 305 -11.19 20.96 10.01
N CYS A 306 -12.06 21.92 9.71
CA CYS A 306 -12.41 22.98 10.66
C CYS A 306 -13.74 22.66 11.32
N ARG A 307 -13.81 22.83 12.64
CA ARG A 307 -15.06 22.81 13.43
C ARG A 307 -15.41 24.23 13.84
N TYR A 308 -16.68 24.58 13.72
CA TYR A 308 -17.24 25.83 14.27
C TYR A 308 -18.07 25.52 15.53
N TYR A 309 -18.23 26.50 16.42
CA TYR A 309 -19.04 26.38 17.64
C TYR A 309 -20.50 25.93 17.37
N ASN A 310 -21.01 26.14 16.14
CA ASN A 310 -22.33 25.69 15.69
C ASN A 310 -22.23 24.57 14.63
N VAL A 311 -21.97 23.33 15.06
CA VAL A 311 -22.20 21.99 14.42
C VAL A 311 -21.74 21.79 12.95
N SER A 312 -21.21 22.80 12.26
CA SER A 312 -20.81 22.74 10.86
C SER A 312 -19.34 22.35 10.73
N VAL A 313 -19.02 21.41 9.83
CA VAL A 313 -17.65 21.02 9.50
C VAL A 313 -17.35 21.45 8.07
N LYS A 314 -16.34 22.30 7.88
CA LYS A 314 -15.82 22.64 6.55
C LYS A 314 -14.64 21.75 6.23
N VAL A 315 -14.72 21.03 5.12
CA VAL A 315 -13.62 20.19 4.60
C VAL A 315 -13.04 20.87 3.37
N LYS A 316 -11.75 21.16 3.39
CA LYS A 316 -11.03 21.70 2.24
C LYS A 316 -9.90 20.75 1.85
N LEU A 317 -9.93 20.25 0.62
CA LEU A 317 -8.86 19.43 0.06
C LEU A 317 -7.82 20.35 -0.58
N LEU A 318 -6.56 20.23 -0.14
CA LEU A 318 -5.43 20.93 -0.75
C LEU A 318 -4.40 19.93 -1.25
N VAL A 319 -3.79 20.28 -2.39
CA VAL A 319 -2.63 19.58 -2.95
C VAL A 319 -1.45 20.55 -2.94
N LEU A 320 -0.38 20.22 -2.23
CA LEU A 320 0.85 21.03 -2.18
C LEU A 320 1.75 20.72 -3.38
N ILE A 321 1.75 21.52 -4.44
CA ILE A 321 2.64 21.34 -5.60
C ILE A 321 3.85 22.26 -5.48
N GLY A 322 4.95 21.76 -4.92
CA GLY A 322 6.18 22.55 -4.75
C GLY A 322 5.96 23.74 -3.80
N HIS A 323 5.97 24.96 -4.33
CA HIS A 323 5.66 26.20 -3.61
C HIS A 323 4.20 26.67 -3.77
N CYS A 324 3.37 25.97 -4.53
CA CYS A 324 2.00 26.38 -4.83
C CYS A 324 0.98 25.40 -4.23
N ALA A 325 -0.05 25.91 -3.57
CA ALA A 325 -1.21 25.13 -3.13
C ALA A 325 -2.34 25.24 -4.15
N VAL A 326 -2.88 24.12 -4.62
CA VAL A 326 -4.08 24.09 -5.47
C VAL A 326 -5.30 23.80 -4.60
N LEU A 327 -6.34 24.62 -4.77
CA LEU A 327 -7.46 24.76 -3.86
C LEU A 327 -8.75 24.21 -4.47
N PHE A 328 -9.40 23.22 -3.83
CA PHE A 328 -10.73 22.76 -4.21
C PHE A 328 -11.73 23.11 -3.11
N HIS A 329 -12.83 23.80 -3.46
CA HIS A 329 -13.90 24.17 -2.53
C HIS A 329 -15.05 23.18 -2.58
N GLY A 330 -15.46 22.65 -1.41
CA GLY A 330 -16.72 21.96 -1.21
C GLY A 330 -17.38 22.46 0.07
N TYR A 331 -18.70 22.69 0.04
CA TYR A 331 -19.51 23.01 1.22
C TYR A 331 -20.36 21.78 1.55
N LEU A 332 -20.38 21.36 2.82
CA LEU A 332 -21.32 20.37 3.33
C LEU A 332 -22.20 21.06 4.38
N HIS A 333 -23.49 21.24 4.08
CA HIS A 333 -24.47 21.68 5.08
C HIS A 333 -25.17 20.45 5.66
N PHE A 334 -25.04 20.23 6.97
CA PHE A 334 -25.93 19.33 7.71
C PHE A 334 -27.06 20.16 8.32
N PHE A 335 -28.31 19.88 7.93
CA PHE A 335 -29.51 20.28 8.67
C PHE A 335 -30.25 19.01 9.09
N CYS A 336 -29.95 18.49 10.29
CA CYS A 336 -30.91 17.69 11.07
C CYS A 336 -30.35 17.41 12.49
N PRO A 337 -31.16 17.47 13.57
CA PRO A 337 -30.63 17.46 14.94
C PRO A 337 -30.19 16.09 15.50
N ASN A 338 -30.34 14.98 14.77
CA ASN A 338 -30.13 13.63 15.33
C ASN A 338 -29.47 12.65 14.35
N PHE A 339 -28.27 12.94 13.85
CA PHE A 339 -27.46 11.96 13.13
C PHE A 339 -26.00 12.01 13.59
N ILE A 340 -25.57 10.97 14.32
CA ILE A 340 -24.18 10.75 14.69
C ILE A 340 -23.55 9.92 13.55
N GLY A 341 -22.60 10.51 12.83
CA GLY A 341 -21.70 9.79 11.94
C GLY A 341 -22.15 9.70 10.48
N ALA A 342 -21.86 10.74 9.70
CA ALA A 342 -21.73 10.62 8.25
C ALA A 342 -20.54 11.47 7.77
N SER A 343 -19.48 10.82 7.29
CA SER A 343 -18.40 11.46 6.54
C SER A 343 -18.81 11.42 5.07
N LEU A 344 -19.26 12.56 4.51
CA LEU A 344 -19.46 12.68 3.07
C LEU A 344 -18.20 13.32 2.46
N SER A 345 -17.34 12.51 1.87
CA SER A 345 -16.18 12.98 1.10
C SER A 345 -16.58 13.20 -0.36
N LEU A 346 -16.68 14.45 -0.78
CA LEU A 346 -16.73 14.83 -2.20
C LEU A 346 -15.35 14.61 -2.83
N PHE A 347 -15.25 13.67 -3.78
CA PHE A 347 -14.03 13.41 -4.55
C PHE A 347 -13.97 14.26 -5.82
N PHE A 348 -12.92 15.07 -5.96
CA PHE A 348 -12.44 15.52 -7.25
C PHE A 348 -11.44 14.49 -7.78
N ASN A 349 -11.78 13.81 -8.88
CA ASN A 349 -10.86 12.99 -9.66
C ASN A 349 -9.74 13.88 -10.24
N CYS A 350 -8.55 13.87 -9.65
CA CYS A 350 -7.40 14.59 -10.20
C CYS A 350 -6.61 13.67 -11.16
N THR A 351 -7.05 13.59 -12.42
CA THR A 351 -6.19 13.19 -13.53
C THR A 351 -5.45 14.45 -14.01
N ILE A 352 -4.18 14.62 -13.60
CA ILE A 352 -3.37 15.75 -14.09
C ILE A 352 -2.80 15.38 -15.46
N ASN A 353 -3.45 15.84 -16.52
CA ASN A 353 -2.80 15.99 -17.82
C ASN A 353 -1.84 17.17 -17.73
N ILE A 354 -0.53 16.89 -17.76
CA ILE A 354 0.50 17.92 -17.89
C ILE A 354 0.45 18.39 -19.34
N VAL A 355 -0.26 19.48 -19.62
CA VAL A 355 -0.07 20.23 -20.86
C VAL A 355 1.14 21.12 -20.62
N ALA A 356 2.28 20.72 -21.17
CA ALA A 356 3.43 21.60 -21.32
C ALA A 356 3.11 22.57 -22.46
N LEU A 357 3.09 23.87 -22.18
CA LEU A 357 3.12 24.93 -23.18
C LEU A 357 4.13 26.00 -22.71
N PRO A 358 4.76 26.69 -23.67
CA PRO A 358 6.20 26.62 -23.96
C PRO A 358 7.14 27.34 -22.99
#